data_AF-A0A329MHM4-F1
#
_entry.id   AF-A0A329MHM4-F1
#
_cell.length_a   1.000
_cell.length_b   1.000
_cell.length_c   1.000
_cell.angle_alpha   90.00
_cell.angle_beta   90.00
_cell.angle_gamma   90.00
#
_symmetry.space_group_name_H-M   'P 1'
#
loop_
_entity.id
_entity.type
_entity.pdbx_description
1 polymer ?
#
loop_
_entity_poly.entity_id
_entity_poly.type
_entity_poly.pdbx_seq_one_letter_code
_entity_poly.pdbx_strand_id
1 'polypeptide(L)'
;MSFFLQQRLYNFLTQQFNPDGSIHFLAISAIKLEQEKPNLPTNIKVRLALTFQDSSGMNPYFDGTDLYITITPEDIRFIEEEVWAKGHRSGKAV
;
A
#
# COMPACT_ATOMS: atom_id res chain seq x y z
N MET A 1 1.30 -3.55 13.25
CA MET A 1 0.23 -4.00 12.33
C MET A 1 -0.08 -5.46 12.66
N SER A 2 -1.34 -5.93 12.61
CA SER A 2 -1.62 -7.34 12.90
C SER A 2 -1.18 -8.24 11.75
N PHE A 3 -0.83 -9.50 12.04
CA PHE A 3 -0.44 -10.49 11.04
C PHE A 3 -1.50 -10.67 9.94
N PHE A 4 -2.78 -10.69 10.33
CA PHE A 4 -3.90 -10.77 9.40
C PHE A 4 -3.95 -9.61 8.40
N LEU A 5 -3.70 -8.37 8.87
CA LEU A 5 -3.66 -7.20 8.01
C LEU A 5 -2.47 -7.24 7.04
N GLN A 6 -1.32 -7.72 7.52
CA GLN A 6 -0.12 -7.90 6.71
C GLN A 6 -0.35 -8.91 5.58
N GLN A 7 -0.99 -10.05 5.88
CA GLN A 7 -1.30 -11.06 4.87
C GLN A 7 -2.30 -10.56 3.83
N ARG A 8 -3.39 -9.89 4.27
CA ARG A 8 -4.37 -9.29 3.35
C ARG A 8 -3.72 -8.26 2.44
N LEU A 9 -2.87 -7.40 3.00
CA LEU A 9 -2.11 -6.41 2.24
C LEU A 9 -1.19 -7.06 1.22
N TYR A 10 -0.39 -8.04 1.65
CA TYR A 10 0.52 -8.76 0.76
C TYR A 10 -0.22 -9.42 -0.42
N ASN A 11 -1.33 -10.10 -0.13
CA ASN A 11 -2.14 -10.76 -1.16
C ASN A 11 -2.73 -9.74 -2.15
N PHE A 12 -3.26 -8.62 -1.65
CA PHE A 12 -3.76 -7.54 -2.50
C PHE A 12 -2.66 -7.00 -3.43
N LEU A 13 -1.49 -6.64 -2.88
CA LEU A 13 -0.39 -6.10 -3.67
C LEU A 13 0.10 -7.12 -4.71
N THR A 14 0.19 -8.40 -4.34
CA THR A 14 0.56 -9.48 -5.26
C THR A 14 -0.40 -9.59 -6.44
N GLN A 15 -1.71 -9.51 -6.19
CA GLN A 15 -2.71 -9.54 -7.27
C GLN A 15 -2.62 -8.33 -8.21
N GLN A 16 -2.25 -7.16 -7.67
CA GLN A 16 -2.17 -5.92 -8.45
C GLN A 16 -0.88 -5.80 -9.26
N PHE A 17 0.25 -6.18 -8.67
CA PHE A 17 1.57 -5.95 -9.26
C PHE A 17 2.24 -7.20 -9.82
N ASN A 18 1.78 -8.41 -9.47
CA ASN A 18 2.36 -9.65 -9.97
C ASN A 18 1.31 -10.65 -10.49
N PRO A 19 0.41 -10.24 -11.40
CA PRO A 19 -0.61 -11.15 -11.93
C PRO A 19 -0.04 -12.28 -12.79
N ASP A 20 1.15 -12.09 -13.38
CA ASP A 20 1.79 -13.02 -14.31
C ASP A 20 3.02 -13.74 -13.74
N GLY A 21 3.42 -13.45 -12.50
CA GLY A 21 4.56 -14.07 -11.83
C GLY A 21 5.92 -13.44 -12.17
N SER A 22 5.97 -12.37 -12.96
CA SER A 22 7.22 -11.75 -13.44
C SER A 22 7.81 -10.68 -12.50
N ILE A 23 6.99 -10.14 -11.58
CA ILE A 23 7.37 -9.07 -10.66
C ILE A 23 7.56 -9.63 -9.25
N HIS A 24 8.67 -9.29 -8.61
CA HIS A 24 8.98 -9.75 -7.25
C HIS A 24 9.00 -8.57 -6.29
N PHE A 25 8.45 -8.77 -5.09
CA PHE A 25 8.56 -7.81 -3.99
C PHE A 25 9.88 -8.02 -3.24
N LEU A 26 10.79 -7.07 -3.32
CA LEU A 26 12.01 -7.01 -2.51
C LEU A 26 11.72 -6.57 -1.07
N ALA A 27 10.82 -5.60 -0.89
CA ALA A 27 10.46 -5.05 0.42
C ALA A 27 9.08 -4.39 0.40
N ILE A 28 8.35 -4.48 1.51
CA ILE A 28 7.07 -3.80 1.68
C ILE A 28 7.11 -3.11 3.04
N SER A 29 7.00 -1.78 3.04
CA SER A 29 6.79 -1.02 4.27
C SER A 29 5.36 -0.51 4.29
N ALA A 30 4.71 -0.53 5.45
CA ALA A 30 3.34 -0.09 5.62
C ALA A 30 3.20 0.68 6.94
N ILE A 31 2.74 1.92 6.84
CA ILE A 31 2.53 2.81 7.99
C ILE A 31 1.06 3.19 8.00
N LYS A 32 0.38 2.92 9.12
CA LYS A 32 -0.99 3.39 9.32
C LYS A 32 -0.98 4.92 9.40
N LEU A 33 -1.85 5.54 8.62
CA LEU A 33 -2.14 6.97 8.71
C LEU A 33 -3.20 7.15 9.81
N GLU A 34 -3.15 8.26 10.54
CA GLU A 34 -3.94 8.48 11.77
C GLU A 34 -5.41 8.06 11.62
N GLN A 35 -5.88 7.24 12.56
CA GLN A 35 -7.29 6.83 12.65
C GLN A 35 -7.96 7.70 13.72
N GLU A 36 -8.87 8.59 13.32
CA GLU A 36 -9.65 9.37 14.29
C GLU A 36 -10.60 8.50 15.12
N LYS A 37 -11.05 7.34 14.58
CA LYS A 37 -11.99 6.43 15.26
C LYS A 37 -11.76 4.95 14.90
N PRO A 38 -11.97 4.01 15.84
CA PRO A 38 -11.71 2.57 15.66
C PRO A 38 -12.61 1.86 14.63
N ASN A 39 -13.72 2.47 14.21
CA ASN A 39 -14.65 1.91 13.21
C ASN A 39 -14.53 2.57 11.83
N LEU A 40 -13.56 3.47 11.64
CA LEU A 40 -13.34 4.09 10.33
C LEU A 40 -12.37 3.24 9.48
N PRO A 41 -12.49 3.32 8.15
CA PRO A 41 -11.53 2.70 7.24
C PRO A 41 -10.09 3.04 7.62
N THR A 42 -9.20 2.03 7.59
CA THR A 42 -7.79 2.22 7.93
C THR A 42 -7.06 2.70 6.69
N ASN A 43 -6.62 3.95 6.69
CA ASN A 43 -5.74 4.46 5.64
C ASN A 43 -4.29 4.07 5.95
N ILE A 44 -3.56 3.60 4.95
CA ILE A 44 -2.19 3.12 5.08
C ILE A 44 -1.37 3.71 3.94
N LYS A 45 -0.21 4.26 4.29
CA LYS A 45 0.85 4.56 3.32
C LYS A 45 1.73 3.34 3.19
N VAL A 46 1.84 2.81 1.98
CA VAL A 46 2.63 1.64 1.63
C VAL A 46 3.80 2.09 0.77
N ARG A 47 5.02 1.65 1.07
CA ARG A 47 6.18 1.84 0.20
C ARG A 47 6.60 0.51 -0.39
N LEU A 48 6.71 0.46 -1.72
CA LEU A 48 6.94 -0.78 -2.45
C LEU A 48 8.29 -0.88 -3.13
N ALA A 49 9.03 -1.87 -2.65
CA ALA A 49 10.09 -2.74 -3.16
C ALA A 49 9.89 -3.58 -4.44
N LEU A 50 9.94 -3.13 -5.69
CA LEU A 50 9.74 -4.02 -6.84
C LEU A 50 11.04 -4.34 -7.57
N THR A 51 11.19 -5.58 -8.02
CA THR A 51 12.16 -6.00 -9.03
C THR A 51 11.48 -6.85 -10.09
N PHE A 52 12.09 -6.91 -11.27
CA PHE A 52 11.71 -7.80 -12.36
C PHE A 52 12.81 -8.82 -12.55
N GLN A 53 12.43 -10.07 -12.78
CA GLN A 53 13.38 -11.11 -13.16
C GLN A 53 13.51 -11.13 -14.69
N ASP A 54 14.68 -10.74 -15.20
CA ASP A 54 15.02 -10.90 -16.61
C ASP A 54 15.78 -12.22 -16.85
N SER A 55 16.14 -12.48 -18.11
CA SER A 55 16.89 -13.67 -18.52
C SER A 55 18.28 -13.79 -17.89
N SER A 56 18.78 -12.72 -17.26
CA SER A 56 20.14 -12.59 -16.75
C SER A 56 20.21 -12.51 -15.22
N GLY A 57 19.07 -12.35 -14.52
CA GLY A 57 18.99 -12.42 -13.05
C GLY A 57 17.91 -11.49 -12.47
N MET A 58 18.01 -11.23 -11.16
CA MET A 58 17.21 -10.18 -10.51
C MET A 58 17.96 -8.85 -10.54
N ASN A 59 17.29 -7.78 -10.95
CA ASN A 59 17.85 -6.43 -10.91
C ASN A 59 17.84 -5.89 -9.46
N PRO A 60 19.00 -5.55 -8.86
CA PRO A 60 19.07 -5.05 -7.48
C PRO A 60 18.83 -3.54 -7.36
N TYR A 61 18.76 -2.78 -8.46
CA TYR A 61 18.49 -1.34 -8.39
C TYR A 61 17.04 -1.09 -8.02
N PHE A 62 16.82 -0.31 -6.96
CA PHE A 62 15.49 -0.09 -6.44
C PHE A 62 15.26 1.37 -6.03
N ASP A 63 14.28 2.00 -6.69
CA ASP A 63 13.63 3.21 -6.21
C ASP A 63 12.22 2.86 -5.74
N GLY A 64 11.88 3.29 -4.53
CA GLY A 64 10.64 2.90 -3.89
C GLY A 64 9.53 3.88 -4.14
N THR A 65 8.39 3.35 -4.59
CA THR A 65 7.19 4.15 -4.79
C THR A 65 6.29 4.11 -3.56
N ASP A 66 5.73 5.26 -3.22
CA ASP A 66 4.74 5.38 -2.16
C ASP A 66 3.33 5.24 -2.76
N LEU A 67 2.50 4.43 -2.11
CA LEU A 67 1.11 4.17 -2.45
C LEU A 67 0.23 4.46 -1.24
N TYR A 68 -1.00 4.87 -1.50
CA TYR A 68 -2.01 5.10 -0.47
C TYR A 68 -3.13 4.10 -0.66
N ILE A 69 -3.51 3.42 0.42
CA ILE A 69 -4.59 2.43 0.40
C ILE A 69 -5.55 2.65 1.56
N THR A 70 -6.82 2.32 1.32
CA THR A 70 -7.83 2.16 2.37
C THR A 70 -8.10 0.68 2.58
N ILE A 71 -8.12 0.24 3.83
CA ILE A 71 -8.54 -1.11 4.24
C ILE A 71 -9.81 -1.03 5.08
N THR A 72 -10.82 -1.80 4.67
CA THR A 72 -12.03 -2.12 5.47
C THR A 72 -12.03 -3.62 5.82
N PRO A 73 -12.95 -4.08 6.70
CA PRO A 73 -13.11 -5.52 6.94
C PRO A 73 -13.39 -6.29 5.64
N GLU A 74 -14.11 -5.69 4.69
CA GLU A 74 -14.56 -6.33 3.45
C GLU A 74 -13.58 -6.14 2.29
N ASP A 75 -12.81 -5.05 2.25
CA ASP A 75 -12.10 -4.66 1.02
C ASP A 75 -10.76 -3.94 1.25
N ILE A 76 -9.94 -3.89 0.20
CA ILE A 76 -8.70 -3.10 0.09
C ILE A 76 -8.71 -2.37 -1.25
N ARG A 77 -8.51 -1.04 -1.24
CA ARG A 77 -8.49 -0.23 -2.46
C ARG A 77 -7.37 0.80 -2.44
N PHE A 78 -6.85 1.13 -3.62
CA PHE A 78 -5.98 2.29 -3.79
C PHE A 78 -6.77 3.58 -3.60
N ILE A 79 -6.09 4.60 -3.08
CA ILE A 79 -6.57 5.98 -2.97
C ILE A 79 -5.57 6.87 -3.70
N GLU A 80 -6.07 7.87 -4.42
CA GLU A 80 -5.21 8.94 -4.92
C GLU A 80 -4.60 9.72 -3.74
N GLU A 81 -3.31 10.05 -3.84
CA GLU A 81 -2.61 10.84 -2.82
C GLU A 81 -3.31 12.18 -2.57
N GLU A 82 -3.80 12.85 -3.61
CA GLU A 82 -4.52 14.12 -3.50
C GLU A 82 -5.83 13.99 -2.72
N VAL A 83 -6.55 12.87 -2.89
CA VAL A 83 -7.81 12.61 -2.20
C VAL A 83 -7.54 12.36 -0.71
N TRP A 84 -6.48 11.62 -0.39
CA TRP A 84 -6.01 11.49 0.99
C TRP A 84 -5.60 12.84 1.59
N ALA A 85 -4.78 13.62 0.90
CA ALA A 85 -4.28 14.91 1.38
C ALA A 85 -5.42 15.93 1.63
N LYS A 86 -6.50 15.89 0.85
CA LYS A 86 -7.70 16.72 1.04
C LYS A 86 -8.53 16.27 2.26
N GLY A 87 -8.68 14.97 2.50
CA GLY A 87 -9.38 14.44 3.67
C GLY A 87 -8.73 14.83 5.00
N HIS A 88 -7.41 14.98 5.01
CA HIS A 88 -6.65 15.44 6.19
C HIS A 88 -6.69 16.96 6.42
N ARG A 89 -7.20 17.75 5.45
CA ARG A 89 -7.35 19.22 5.55
C ARG A 89 -8.73 19.68 5.98
N SER A 90 -9.68 18.78 6.27
CA SER A 90 -11.00 19.12 6.81
C SER A 90 -11.00 19.39 8.33
N GLY A 91 -9.93 20.02 8.83
CA GLY A 91 -9.82 20.54 10.19
C GLY A 91 -9.70 22.06 10.15
N LYS A 92 -10.86 22.73 10.20
CA LYS A 92 -11.06 24.19 10.31
C LYS A 92 -10.66 25.05 9.10
N ALA A 93 -11.67 25.47 8.36
CA ALA A 93 -11.77 26.87 7.96
C ALA A 93 -13.12 27.39 8.50
N VAL A 94 -13.04 28.53 9.18
CA VAL A 94 -14.11 29.27 9.86
C VAL A 94 -15.16 29.74 8.87
#